data_AF-A0A176J422-F1
#
_entry.id   AF-A0A176J422-F1
#
_cell.length_a   1.000
_cell.length_b   1.000
_cell.length_c   1.000
_cell.angle_alpha   90.00
_cell.angle_beta   90.00
_cell.angle_gamma   90.00
#
_symmetry.space_group_name_H-M   'P 1'
#
loop_
_entity.id
_entity.type
_entity.pdbx_description
1 polymer ?
#
loop_
_entity_poly.entity_id
_entity_poly.type
_entity_poly.pdbx_seq_one_letter_code
_entity_poly.pdbx_strand_id
1 'polypeptide(L)'
;MSKENLNEISATLMQLFVSDVFNKNNITSETKKELSEDQKAKIKAVVLDLQAKVDEFLAVQNKKTEEAEKAPVEAPKNTTLRDMLKNKKNNE
;
A
#
# COMPACT_ATOMS: atom_id res chain seq x y z
N MET A 1 13.55 -3.62 -8.83
CA MET A 1 12.64 -4.76 -8.60
C MET A 1 11.41 -4.55 -9.46
N SER A 2 11.17 -5.40 -10.47
CA SER A 2 9.96 -5.35 -11.28
C SER A 2 8.75 -5.84 -10.46
N LYS A 3 7.53 -5.43 -10.84
CA LYS A 3 6.29 -5.91 -10.20
C LYS A 3 6.16 -7.44 -10.28
N GLU A 4 6.68 -8.04 -11.35
CA GLU A 4 6.73 -9.50 -11.55
C GLU A 4 7.55 -10.19 -10.46
N ASN A 5 8.73 -9.66 -10.13
CA ASN A 5 9.57 -10.23 -9.07
C ASN A 5 8.89 -10.16 -7.69
N LEU A 6 8.12 -9.10 -7.40
CA LEU A 6 7.36 -8.99 -6.16
C LEU A 6 6.18 -9.99 -6.11
N ASN A 7 5.55 -10.23 -7.26
CA ASN A 7 4.49 -11.23 -7.38
C ASN A 7 5.04 -12.65 -7.17
N GLU A 8 6.21 -12.96 -7.71
CA GLU A 8 6.87 -14.27 -7.49
C GLU A 8 7.28 -14.49 -6.04
N ILE A 9 7.87 -13.47 -5.40
CA ILE A 9 8.26 -13.53 -3.99
C ILE A 9 7.02 -13.71 -3.11
N SER A 10 5.95 -12.96 -3.36
CA SER A 10 4.71 -13.07 -2.58
C SER A 10 4.02 -14.43 -2.78
N ALA A 11 4.04 -14.99 -3.99
CA ALA A 11 3.55 -16.34 -4.26
C ALA A 11 4.36 -17.40 -3.49
N THR A 12 5.69 -17.28 -3.49
CA THR A 12 6.58 -18.20 -2.77
C THR A 12 6.34 -18.15 -1.25
N LEU A 13 6.19 -16.95 -0.69
CA LEU A 13 5.89 -16.77 0.74
C LEU A 13 4.52 -17.37 1.11
N MET A 14 3.50 -17.18 0.27
CA MET A 14 2.19 -17.81 0.47
C MET A 14 2.28 -19.33 0.46
N GLN A 15 3.04 -19.91 -0.48
CA GLN A 15 3.25 -21.36 -0.53
C GLN A 15 3.90 -21.89 0.75
N LEU A 16 4.98 -21.24 1.22
CA LEU A 16 5.66 -21.62 2.46
C LEU A 16 4.72 -21.53 3.68
N PHE A 17 3.91 -20.48 3.76
CA PHE A 17 2.94 -20.31 4.84
C PHE A 17 1.87 -21.41 4.83
N VAL A 18 1.30 -21.72 3.66
CA VAL A 18 0.31 -22.80 3.53
C VAL A 18 0.93 -24.15 3.88
N SER A 19 2.16 -24.41 3.45
CA SER A 19 2.91 -25.61 3.81
C SER A 19 3.14 -25.72 5.32
N ASP A 20 3.52 -24.63 5.99
CA ASP A 20 3.70 -24.61 7.45
C ASP A 20 2.39 -24.89 8.20
N VAL A 21 1.29 -24.27 7.77
CA VAL A 21 -0.04 -24.52 8.35
C VAL A 21 -0.47 -25.98 8.16
N PHE A 22 -0.25 -26.56 6.97
CA PHE A 22 -0.54 -27.97 6.73
C PHE A 22 0.31 -28.90 7.60
N ASN A 23 1.61 -28.62 7.70
CA ASN A 23 2.52 -29.38 8.55
C ASN A 23 2.10 -29.35 10.02
N LYS A 24 1.74 -28.16 10.54
CA LYS A 24 1.26 -27.98 11.94
C LYS A 24 -0.02 -28.77 12.24
N ASN A 25 -0.87 -28.97 11.25
CA ASN A 25 -2.14 -29.68 11.40
C ASN A 25 -2.05 -31.15 10.94
N ASN A 26 -0.84 -31.67 10.69
CA ASN A 26 -0.60 -33.02 10.16
C ASN A 26 -1.39 -33.33 8.87
N ILE A 27 -1.61 -32.29 8.04
CA ILE A 27 -2.28 -32.44 6.75
C ILE A 27 -1.25 -32.91 5.73
N THR A 28 -1.28 -34.21 5.44
CA THR A 28 -0.55 -34.84 4.35
C THR A 28 -1.37 -34.84 3.06
N SER A 29 -0.74 -35.11 1.91
CA SER A 29 -1.41 -35.23 0.61
C SER A 29 -2.59 -36.21 0.63
N GLU A 30 -2.52 -37.26 1.47
CA GLU A 30 -3.59 -38.26 1.59
C GLU A 30 -4.76 -37.79 2.46
N THR A 31 -4.48 -36.96 3.48
CA THR A 31 -5.53 -36.37 4.34
C THR A 31 -6.12 -35.08 3.79
N LYS A 32 -5.53 -34.55 2.72
CA LYS A 32 -5.93 -33.29 2.10
C LYS A 32 -7.27 -33.49 1.41
N LYS A 33 -8.35 -33.04 2.05
CA LYS A 33 -9.68 -33.06 1.46
C LYS A 33 -9.75 -32.10 0.29
N GLU A 34 -10.39 -32.54 -0.78
CA GLU A 34 -10.74 -31.65 -1.88
C GLU A 34 -11.75 -30.61 -1.39
N LEU A 35 -11.54 -29.36 -1.81
CA LEU A 35 -12.47 -28.28 -1.51
C LEU A 35 -13.76 -28.48 -2.31
N SER A 36 -14.90 -28.34 -1.65
CA SER A 36 -16.19 -28.30 -2.35
C SER A 36 -16.29 -27.06 -3.25
N GLU A 37 -17.19 -27.08 -4.23
CA GLU A 37 -17.40 -25.92 -5.11
C GLU A 37 -17.76 -24.65 -4.32
N ASP A 38 -18.60 -24.78 -3.29
CA ASP A 38 -18.95 -23.68 -2.39
C ASP A 38 -17.74 -23.11 -1.65
N GLN A 39 -16.84 -23.98 -1.17
CA GLN A 39 -15.62 -23.57 -0.49
C GLN A 39 -14.67 -22.84 -1.44
N LYS A 40 -14.54 -23.34 -2.68
CA LYS A 40 -13.77 -22.67 -3.74
C LYS A 40 -14.36 -21.30 -4.07
N ALA A 41 -15.68 -21.19 -4.18
CA ALA A 41 -16.37 -19.93 -4.45
C ALA A 41 -16.14 -18.91 -3.33
N LYS A 42 -16.23 -19.33 -2.06
CA LYS A 42 -15.94 -18.46 -0.91
C LYS A 42 -14.50 -17.96 -0.89
N ILE A 43 -13.53 -18.85 -1.14
CA ILE A 43 -12.12 -18.45 -1.20
C ILE A 43 -11.89 -17.42 -2.31
N LYS A 44 -12.46 -17.63 -3.51
CA LYS A 44 -12.38 -16.66 -4.61
C LYS A 44 -12.99 -15.31 -4.22
N ALA A 45 -14.16 -15.30 -3.58
CA ALA A 45 -14.82 -14.08 -3.15
C ALA A 45 -13.96 -13.29 -2.16
N VAL A 46 -13.34 -13.96 -1.18
CA VAL A 46 -12.45 -13.32 -0.20
C VAL A 46 -11.21 -12.73 -0.86
N VAL A 47 -10.60 -13.45 -1.83
CA VAL A 47 -9.42 -12.94 -2.55
C VAL A 47 -9.76 -11.71 -3.38
N LEU A 48 -10.92 -11.71 -4.05
CA LEU A 48 -11.38 -10.55 -4.83
C LEU A 48 -11.65 -9.32 -3.94
N ASP A 49 -12.28 -9.53 -2.79
CA ASP A 49 -12.51 -8.46 -1.81
C ASP A 49 -11.19 -7.90 -1.25
N LEU A 50 -10.22 -8.77 -0.96
CA LEU A 50 -8.90 -8.34 -0.50
C LEU A 50 -8.15 -7.56 -1.58
N GLN A 51 -8.22 -8.02 -2.83
CA GLN A 51 -7.65 -7.31 -3.98
C GLN A 51 -8.26 -5.90 -4.11
N ALA A 52 -9.59 -5.79 -4.04
CA ALA A 52 -10.28 -4.51 -4.11
C ALA A 52 -9.83 -3.55 -2.98
N LYS A 53 -9.69 -4.05 -1.75
CA LYS A 53 -9.20 -3.25 -0.61
C LYS A 53 -7.76 -2.79 -0.78
N VAL A 54 -6.90 -3.61 -1.37
CA VAL A 54 -5.51 -3.23 -1.66
C VAL A 54 -5.46 -2.19 -2.78
N ASP A 55 -6.23 -2.37 -3.84
CA ASP A 55 -6.32 -1.41 -4.93
C ASP A 55 -6.85 -0.06 -4.45
N GLU A 56 -7.87 -0.06 -3.58
CA GLU A 56 -8.38 1.15 -2.92
C GLU A 56 -7.31 1.81 -2.04
N PHE A 57 -6.60 1.04 -1.21
CA PHE A 57 -5.52 1.55 -0.37
C PHE A 57 -4.40 2.21 -1.20
N LEU A 58 -3.98 1.57 -2.29
CA LEU A 58 -2.97 2.13 -3.20
C LEU A 58 -3.48 3.40 -3.91
N ALA A 59 -4.75 3.42 -4.34
CA ALA A 59 -5.35 4.59 -4.95
C ALA A 59 -5.41 5.79 -3.97
N VAL A 60 -5.73 5.54 -2.70
CA VAL A 60 -5.72 6.58 -1.64
C VAL A 60 -4.31 7.12 -1.40
N GLN A 61 -3.30 6.25 -1.33
CA GLN A 61 -1.90 6.67 -1.15
C GLN A 61 -1.38 7.51 -2.32
N ASN A 62 -1.70 7.12 -3.55
CA ASN A 62 -1.30 7.86 -4.74
C ASN A 62 -1.98 9.24 -4.80
N LYS A 63 -3.28 9.33 -4.48
CA LYS A 63 -4.01 10.61 -4.41
C LYS A 63 -3.45 11.57 -3.34
N LYS A 64 -3.04 11.06 -2.18
CA LYS A 64 -2.42 11.87 -1.12
C LYS A 64 -1.09 12.51 -1.55
N THR A 65 -0.40 11.88 -2.51
CA THR A 65 0.86 12.39 -3.04
C THR A 65 0.62 13.51 -4.07
N GLU A 66 -0.44 13.41 -4.87
CA GLU A 66 -0.84 14.44 -5.85
C GLU A 66 -1.45 15.71 -5.21
N GLU A 67 -2.14 15.59 -4.07
CA GLU A 67 -2.65 16.77 -3.34
C GLU A 67 -1.54 17.57 -2.66
N ALA A 68 -0.42 16.93 -2.29
CA ALA A 68 0.74 17.62 -1.75
C ALA A 68 1.50 18.45 -2.80
N GLU A 69 1.39 18.12 -4.09
CA GLU A 69 2.03 18.86 -5.19
C GLU A 69 1.18 20.02 -5.73
N LYS A 70 -0.12 20.09 -5.38
CA LYS A 70 -1.04 21.16 -5.83
C LYS A 70 -1.25 22.29 -4.83
N ALA A 71 -0.64 22.24 -3.65
CA ALA A 71 -0.56 23.41 -2.80
C ALA A 71 0.39 24.43 -3.47
N PRO A 72 -0.03 25.67 -3.77
CA PRO A 72 0.90 26.68 -4.24
C PRO A 72 1.95 26.86 -3.15
N VAL A 73 3.19 26.52 -3.48
CA VAL A 73 4.36 26.86 -2.66
C VAL A 73 4.49 28.38 -2.71
N GLU A 74 3.73 29.10 -1.88
CA GLU A 74 4.16 30.43 -1.47
C GLU A 74 5.46 30.22 -0.69
N ALA A 75 6.58 30.47 -1.36
CA ALA A 75 7.89 30.43 -0.75
C ALA A 75 7.82 31.21 0.57
N PRO A 76 8.30 30.63 1.70
CA PRO A 76 8.37 31.38 2.94
C PRO A 76 9.20 32.63 2.63
N LYS A 77 8.59 33.81 2.74
CA LYS A 77 9.31 35.08 2.63
C LYS A 77 10.25 35.10 3.83
N ASN A 78 11.47 34.61 3.64
CA ASN A 78 12.58 34.75 4.57
C ASN A 78 12.96 36.22 4.60
N THR A 79 12.11 37.05 5.21
CA THR A 79 12.41 38.45 5.46
C THR A 79 13.34 38.51 6.65
N THR A 80 14.54 39.05 6.44
CA THR A 80 15.48 39.27 7.53
C THR A 80 15.10 40.53 8.30
N LEU A 81 15.57 40.65 9.55
CA LEU A 81 15.39 41.86 10.36
C LEU A 81 15.93 43.12 9.63
N ARG A 82 16.93 42.97 8.75
CA ARG A 82 17.46 44.06 7.92
C ARG A 82 16.45 44.52 6.86
N ASP A 83 15.67 43.60 6.29
CA ASP A 83 14.66 43.92 5.28
C ASP A 83 13.48 44.66 5.91
N MET A 84 13.09 44.26 7.13
CA MET A 84 12.05 44.95 7.90
C MET A 84 12.44 46.39 8.25
N LEU A 85 13.71 46.62 8.61
CA LEU A 85 14.19 47.96 8.97
C LEU A 85 14.25 48.91 7.77
N LYS A 86 14.59 48.39 6.58
CA LYS A 86 14.58 49.18 5.32
C LYS A 86 13.17 49.57 4.91
N ASN A 87 12.20 48.66 5.01
CA ASN A 87 10.81 48.98 4.68
C ASN A 87 10.20 50.02 5.62
N LYS A 88 10.58 50.01 6.91
CA LYS A 88 10.12 51.02 7.87
C LYS A 88 10.63 52.42 7.53
N LYS A 89 11.86 52.53 7.01
CA LYS A 89 12.50 53.81 6.68
C LYS A 89 12.06 54.40 5.35
N ASN A 90 11.49 53.59 4.47
CA ASN A 90 10.94 54.05 3.19
C ASN A 90 9.46 54.49 3.29
N ASN A 91 8.82 54.31 4.45
CA ASN A 91 7.43 54.68 4.74
C ASN A 91 7.31 55.89 5.70
N GLU A 92 8.42 56.56 5.99
CA GLU A 92 8.50 57.91 6.59
C GLU A 92 8.98 58.91 5.54
#